data_AF-A0AAD5TQT9-F1
#
_entry.id   AF-A0AAD5TQT9-F1
#
_cell.length_a   1.000
_cell.length_b   1.000
_cell.length_c   1.000
_cell.angle_alpha   90.00
_cell.angle_beta   90.00
_cell.angle_gamma   90.00
#
_symmetry.space_group_name_H-M   'P 1'
#
loop_
_entity.id
_entity.type
_entity.pdbx_description
1 polymer ?
#
loop_
_entity_poly.entity_id
_entity_poly.type
_entity_poly.pdbx_seq_one_letter_code
_entity_poly.pdbx_strand_id
1 'polypeptide(L)'
;MALDVLVLPRRVVQRFADLSREEVADLFLSAHTIAKKVETQYKAESLTITIQDGVQAGQTVPHVHVHLIPRRTGDWADNNDIYPEIDEKERELAQTLKQQSQTTTTTPIKKKFVDDENRQQRTPEDMASEAKVLRALFEQSEDIWSV
;
A
#
# COMPACT_ATOMS: atom_id res chain seq x y z
N MET A 1 16.49 5.83 -5.99
CA MET A 1 15.76 4.54 -6.07
C MET A 1 14.85 4.47 -4.86
N ALA A 2 13.53 4.58 -5.06
CA ALA A 2 12.55 4.23 -4.04
C ALA A 2 12.41 2.70 -4.07
N LEU A 3 12.70 2.03 -2.96
CA LEU A 3 12.63 0.58 -2.84
C LEU A 3 11.35 0.24 -2.07
N ASP A 4 10.37 -0.26 -2.79
CA ASP A 4 9.07 -0.70 -2.26
C ASP A 4 9.15 -2.17 -1.85
N VAL A 5 8.84 -2.46 -0.59
CA VAL A 5 8.79 -3.82 -0.05
C VAL A 5 7.33 -4.23 0.12
N LEU A 6 6.97 -5.41 -0.43
CA LEU A 6 5.63 -5.95 -0.32
C LEU A 6 5.53 -6.99 0.79
N VAL A 7 4.46 -6.89 1.59
CA VAL A 7 4.05 -7.91 2.57
C VAL A 7 2.70 -8.45 2.15
N LEU A 8 2.60 -9.77 2.00
CA LEU A 8 1.42 -10.40 1.41
C LEU A 8 1.13 -11.75 2.08
N PRO A 9 -0.16 -12.13 2.21
CA PRO A 9 -0.55 -13.40 2.79
C PRO A 9 -0.14 -14.55 1.87
N ARG A 10 0.16 -15.71 2.46
CA ARG A 10 0.47 -16.93 1.68
C ARG A 10 -0.70 -17.39 0.84
N ARG A 11 -1.92 -17.29 1.38
CA ARG A 11 -3.15 -17.59 0.64
C ARG A 11 -3.38 -16.49 -0.39
N VAL A 12 -3.61 -16.89 -1.64
CA VAL A 12 -3.91 -15.94 -2.72
C VAL A 12 -5.37 -15.51 -2.61
N VAL A 13 -5.57 -14.26 -2.20
CA VAL A 13 -6.88 -13.61 -2.13
C VAL A 13 -6.84 -12.25 -2.79
N GLN A 14 -7.91 -11.89 -3.49
CA GLN A 14 -7.95 -10.66 -4.27
C GLN A 14 -8.27 -9.44 -3.40
N ARG A 15 -9.27 -9.54 -2.51
CA ARG A 15 -9.75 -8.41 -1.71
C ARG A 15 -9.33 -8.54 -0.25
N PHE A 16 -9.09 -7.40 0.37
CA PHE A 16 -8.78 -7.33 1.81
C PHE A 16 -9.91 -7.95 2.65
N ALA A 17 -11.16 -7.78 2.24
CA ALA A 17 -12.33 -8.37 2.89
C ALA A 17 -12.40 -9.91 2.79
N ASP A 18 -11.62 -10.53 1.90
CA ASP A 18 -11.57 -11.99 1.74
C ASP A 18 -10.59 -12.65 2.72
N LEU A 19 -9.83 -11.86 3.49
CA LEU A 19 -8.92 -12.35 4.52
C LEU A 19 -9.69 -12.83 5.75
N SER A 20 -9.19 -13.88 6.39
CA SER A 20 -9.63 -14.25 7.73
C SER A 20 -9.10 -13.23 8.76
N ARG A 21 -9.68 -13.23 9.97
CA ARG A 21 -9.21 -12.33 11.04
C ARG A 21 -7.77 -12.63 11.45
N GLU A 22 -7.41 -13.90 11.44
CA GLU A 22 -6.08 -14.40 11.74
C GLU A 22 -5.07 -13.93 10.67
N GLU A 23 -5.45 -13.98 9.40
CA GLU A 23 -4.59 -13.49 8.30
C GLU A 23 -4.45 -11.97 8.33
N VAL A 24 -5.50 -11.22 8.68
CA VAL A 24 -5.39 -9.76 8.87
C VAL A 24 -4.39 -9.46 9.98
N ALA A 25 -4.49 -10.15 11.12
CA ALA A 25 -3.56 -9.96 12.23
C ALA A 25 -2.11 -10.30 11.83
N ASP A 26 -1.89 -11.47 11.24
CA ASP A 26 -0.57 -11.93 10.80
C ASP A 26 0.06 -11.00 9.76
N LEU A 27 -0.73 -10.56 8.77
CA LEU A 27 -0.29 -9.64 7.72
C LEU A 27 0.22 -8.32 8.32
N PHE A 28 -0.54 -7.71 9.23
CA PHE A 28 -0.15 -6.42 9.81
C PHE A 28 0.94 -6.53 10.89
N LEU A 29 0.99 -7.63 11.66
CA LEU A 29 2.10 -7.89 12.58
C LEU A 29 3.42 -8.09 11.82
N SER A 30 3.36 -8.82 10.70
CA SER A 30 4.49 -8.98 9.78
C SER A 30 4.90 -7.64 9.19
N ALA A 31 3.96 -6.85 8.66
CA ALA A 31 4.23 -5.53 8.11
C ALA A 31 4.84 -4.57 9.14
N HIS A 32 4.31 -4.53 10.37
CA HIS A 32 4.86 -3.74 11.47
C HIS A 32 6.32 -4.13 11.79
N THR A 33 6.63 -5.43 11.78
CA THR A 33 7.98 -5.91 12.05
C THR A 33 8.96 -5.54 10.93
N ILE A 34 8.52 -5.70 9.68
CA ILE A 34 9.33 -5.39 8.49
C ILE A 34 9.55 -3.87 8.36
N ALA A 35 8.52 -3.07 8.63
CA ALA A 35 8.56 -1.60 8.58
C ALA A 35 9.78 -1.02 9.33
N LYS A 36 9.98 -1.42 10.58
CA LYS A 36 11.11 -0.93 11.40
C LYS A 36 12.48 -1.25 10.79
N LYS A 37 12.61 -2.45 10.22
CA LYS A 37 13.88 -2.89 9.61
C LYS A 37 14.13 -2.18 8.28
N VAL A 38 13.09 -2.05 7.47
CA VAL A 38 13.11 -1.34 6.18
C VAL A 38 13.48 0.13 6.38
N GLU A 39 12.85 0.83 7.32
CA GLU A 39 13.17 2.23 7.64
C GLU A 39 14.65 2.40 8.04
N THR A 40 15.14 1.53 8.94
CA THR A 40 16.54 1.55 9.41
C THR A 40 17.52 1.24 8.27
N GLN A 41 17.27 0.17 7.53
CA GLN A 41 18.15 -0.31 6.45
C GLN A 41 18.30 0.75 5.35
N TYR A 42 17.21 1.40 4.98
CA TYR A 42 17.21 2.43 3.95
C TYR A 42 17.44 3.82 4.52
N LYS A 43 17.78 4.00 5.80
CA LYS A 43 18.01 5.32 6.42
C LYS A 43 16.89 6.31 6.04
N ALA A 44 15.65 5.84 6.17
CA ALA A 44 14.46 6.64 5.93
C ALA A 44 14.05 7.36 7.22
N GLU A 45 13.26 8.41 7.06
CA GLU A 45 12.74 9.24 8.16
C GLU A 45 11.28 8.90 8.48
N SER A 46 10.61 8.21 7.56
CA SER A 46 9.20 7.83 7.64
C SER A 46 8.89 6.68 6.67
N LEU A 47 7.67 6.19 6.71
CA LEU A 47 7.14 5.18 5.78
C LEU A 47 5.79 5.59 5.21
N THR A 48 5.57 5.31 3.94
CA THR A 48 4.23 5.20 3.37
C THR A 48 3.82 3.73 3.41
N ILE A 49 2.73 3.45 4.11
CA ILE A 49 2.13 2.11 4.22
C ILE A 49 0.78 2.16 3.51
N THR A 50 0.59 1.36 2.46
CA THR A 50 -0.64 1.41 1.65
C THR A 50 -1.10 0.04 1.18
N ILE A 51 -2.41 -0.11 1.04
CA ILE A 51 -3.07 -1.26 0.43
C ILE A 51 -3.99 -0.71 -0.67
N GLN A 52 -3.78 -1.18 -1.90
CA GLN A 52 -4.66 -0.87 -3.03
C GLN A 52 -5.68 -2.01 -3.16
N ASP A 53 -6.79 -1.92 -2.41
CA ASP A 53 -7.81 -2.98 -2.38
C ASP A 53 -8.81 -2.86 -3.54
N GLY A 54 -8.52 -3.57 -4.63
CA GLY A 54 -9.34 -3.61 -5.84
C GLY A 54 -8.86 -2.66 -6.95
N VAL A 55 -9.32 -2.94 -8.18
CA VAL A 55 -8.87 -2.27 -9.40
C VAL A 55 -9.05 -0.75 -9.33
N GLN A 56 -10.14 -0.28 -8.72
CA GLN A 56 -10.47 1.14 -8.59
C GLN A 56 -9.58 1.87 -7.57
N ALA A 57 -8.94 1.14 -6.66
CA ALA A 57 -7.94 1.65 -5.74
C ALA A 57 -6.51 1.61 -6.32
N GLY A 58 -6.33 1.11 -7.56
CA GLY A 58 -5.04 1.00 -8.23
C GLY A 58 -4.44 -0.42 -8.26
N GLN A 59 -5.16 -1.44 -7.77
CA GLN A 59 -4.65 -2.81 -7.75
C GLN A 59 -4.39 -3.33 -9.18
N THR A 60 -3.13 -3.68 -9.48
CA THR A 60 -2.73 -4.28 -10.76
C THR A 60 -2.63 -5.80 -10.70
N VAL A 61 -2.15 -6.35 -9.58
CA VAL A 61 -2.07 -7.79 -9.32
C VAL A 61 -3.22 -8.21 -8.39
N PRO A 62 -4.07 -9.19 -8.74
CA PRO A 62 -5.24 -9.60 -7.96
C PRO A 62 -4.87 -10.47 -6.74
N HIS A 63 -3.94 -9.97 -5.92
CA HIS A 63 -3.52 -10.55 -4.65
C HIS A 63 -3.32 -9.41 -3.65
N VAL A 64 -3.89 -9.50 -2.45
CA VAL A 64 -3.67 -8.50 -1.39
C VAL A 64 -2.19 -8.38 -1.08
N HIS A 65 -1.67 -7.15 -1.07
CA HIS A 65 -0.33 -6.84 -0.61
C HIS A 65 -0.29 -5.46 0.04
N VAL A 66 0.52 -5.34 1.09
CA VAL A 66 0.85 -4.10 1.78
C VAL A 66 2.15 -3.59 1.20
N HIS A 67 2.14 -2.37 0.69
CA HIS A 67 3.35 -1.66 0.31
C HIS A 67 3.98 -1.01 1.54
N LEU A 68 5.29 -1.16 1.69
CA LEU A 68 6.11 -0.47 2.67
C LEU A 68 7.16 0.34 1.90
N ILE A 69 6.93 1.64 1.79
CA ILE A 69 7.75 2.55 0.98
C ILE A 69 8.51 3.49 1.93
N PRO A 70 9.85 3.34 2.07
CA PRO A 70 10.69 4.23 2.87
C PRO A 70 10.66 5.64 2.31
N ARG A 71 10.49 6.63 3.21
CA ARG A 71 10.34 8.04 2.86
C ARG A 71 11.47 8.90 3.41
N ARG A 72 11.84 9.92 2.65
CA ARG A 72 12.81 10.96 3.05
C ARG A 72 12.32 12.33 2.63
N THR A 73 12.77 13.36 3.34
CA THR A 73 12.50 14.74 2.93
C THR A 73 12.87 14.98 1.45
N GLY A 74 11.90 15.44 0.66
CA GLY A 74 12.06 15.77 -0.77
C GLY A 74 12.07 14.59 -1.74
N ASP A 75 11.71 13.38 -1.30
CA ASP A 75 11.67 12.20 -2.17
C ASP A 75 10.43 12.12 -3.10
N TRP A 76 9.40 12.90 -2.79
CA TRP A 76 8.13 12.97 -3.51
C TRP A 76 7.57 14.38 -3.40
N ALA A 77 6.81 14.81 -4.41
CA ALA A 77 6.32 16.19 -4.51
C ALA A 77 5.28 16.52 -3.43
N ASP A 78 4.18 15.75 -3.36
CA ASP A 78 3.18 15.88 -2.30
C ASP A 78 2.48 14.52 -2.07
N ASN A 79 2.34 14.12 -0.81
CA ASN A 79 1.62 12.89 -0.43
C ASN A 79 0.13 13.13 -0.17
N ASN A 80 -0.28 14.40 -0.08
CA ASN A 80 -1.58 14.81 0.40
C ASN A 80 -2.56 15.18 -0.72
N ASP A 81 -2.18 14.98 -1.99
CA ASP A 81 -3.00 15.34 -3.16
C ASP A 81 -4.41 14.72 -3.15
N ILE A 82 -4.61 13.61 -2.43
CA ILE A 82 -5.92 12.97 -2.30
C ILE A 82 -6.90 13.72 -1.39
N TYR A 83 -6.42 14.45 -0.37
CA TYR A 83 -7.30 15.07 0.63
C TYR A 83 -8.12 16.25 0.08
N PRO A 84 -7.56 17.15 -0.75
CA PRO A 84 -8.37 18.18 -1.40
C PRO A 84 -9.54 17.62 -2.23
N GLU A 85 -9.32 16.51 -2.95
CA GLU A 85 -10.39 15.83 -3.70
C GLU A 85 -11.46 15.22 -2.78
N ILE A 86 -11.07 14.67 -1.63
CA ILE A 86 -11.99 14.14 -0.62
C ILE A 86 -12.84 15.29 -0.06
N ASP A 87 -12.21 16.37 0.38
CA ASP A 87 -12.88 17.53 0.96
C ASP A 87 -13.91 18.15 0.00
N GLU A 88 -13.58 18.20 -1.30
CA GLU A 88 -14.52 18.68 -2.32
C GLU A 88 -15.73 17.76 -2.47
N LYS A 89 -15.50 16.44 -2.59
CA LYS A 89 -16.59 15.46 -2.70
C LYS A 89 -17.46 15.39 -1.46
N GLU A 90 -16.89 15.59 -0.27
CA GLU A 90 -17.68 15.68 0.96
C GLU A 90 -18.58 16.93 0.98
N ARG A 91 -18.08 18.08 0.49
CA ARG A 91 -18.91 19.28 0.32
C ARG A 91 -20.05 19.05 -0.68
N GLU A 92 -19.76 18.43 -1.82
CA GLU A 92 -20.76 18.08 -2.83
C GLU A 92 -21.81 17.10 -2.27
N LEU A 93 -21.38 16.06 -1.54
CA LEU A 93 -22.27 15.12 -0.89
C LEU A 93 -23.16 15.82 0.14
N ALA A 94 -22.60 16.71 0.97
CA ALA A 94 -23.37 17.47 1.95
C ALA A 94 -24.41 18.40 1.30
N GLN A 95 -24.08 19.03 0.17
CA GLN A 95 -25.03 19.81 -0.62
C GLN A 95 -26.13 18.92 -1.22
N THR A 96 -25.73 17.79 -1.77
CA THR A 96 -26.63 16.80 -2.37
C THR A 96 -27.59 16.22 -1.32
N LEU A 97 -27.13 15.86 -0.13
CA LEU A 97 -27.97 15.35 0.96
C LEU A 97 -28.94 16.42 1.49
N LYS A 98 -28.51 17.68 1.56
CA LYS A 98 -29.42 18.80 1.88
C LYS A 98 -30.51 18.98 0.82
N GLN A 99 -30.19 18.73 -0.45
CA GLN A 99 -31.13 18.80 -1.58
C GLN A 99 -31.98 17.52 -1.75
N GLN A 100 -31.47 16.34 -1.38
CA GLN A 100 -32.12 15.02 -1.48
C GLN A 100 -33.22 14.77 -0.43
N SER A 101 -33.61 15.81 0.31
CA SER A 101 -35.00 15.93 0.76
C SER A 101 -35.99 15.90 -0.42
N GLN A 102 -35.52 16.06 -1.67
CA GLN A 102 -36.25 15.80 -2.92
C GLN A 102 -35.33 15.19 -3.99
N THR A 103 -35.53 13.89 -4.28
CA THR A 103 -35.13 13.13 -5.50
C THR A 103 -33.63 12.79 -5.76
N THR A 104 -33.38 11.51 -6.03
CA THR A 104 -32.08 10.86 -6.28
C THR A 104 -31.85 10.55 -7.77
N THR A 105 -30.66 10.84 -8.30
CA THR A 105 -30.07 10.12 -9.45
C THR A 105 -28.55 10.23 -9.41
N THR A 106 -27.86 9.10 -9.62
CA THR A 106 -26.39 8.96 -9.52
C THR A 106 -25.73 8.86 -10.91
N THR A 107 -24.61 9.55 -11.10
CA THR A 107 -23.85 9.57 -12.37
C THR A 107 -22.54 8.76 -12.24
N PRO A 108 -22.07 8.03 -13.27
CA PRO A 108 -20.88 7.19 -13.17
C PRO A 108 -19.57 7.95 -13.37
N ILE A 109 -18.57 7.66 -12.54
CA ILE A 109 -17.21 8.19 -12.63
C ILE A 109 -16.39 7.30 -13.58
N LYS A 110 -15.78 7.88 -14.63
CA LYS A 110 -14.73 7.23 -15.43
C LYS A 110 -13.35 7.61 -14.87
N LYS A 111 -12.47 6.63 -14.62
CA LYS A 111 -11.04 6.89 -14.33
C LYS A 111 -10.11 6.18 -15.31
N LYS A 112 -8.98 6.85 -15.51
CA LYS A 112 -7.85 6.49 -16.37
C LYS A 112 -6.87 5.67 -15.52
N PHE A 113 -6.50 4.49 -16.01
CA PHE A 113 -5.42 3.69 -15.43
C PHE A 113 -4.11 4.45 -15.60
N VAL A 114 -3.33 4.58 -14.53
CA VAL A 114 -1.95 5.08 -14.60
C VAL A 114 -1.06 3.86 -14.49
N ASP A 115 -0.75 3.26 -15.64
CA ASP A 115 0.35 2.31 -15.73
C ASP A 115 1.59 3.15 -16.05
N ASP A 116 2.58 3.15 -15.14
CA ASP A 116 3.83 3.88 -15.36
C ASP A 116 4.72 3.05 -16.29
N GLU A 117 4.51 3.20 -17.61
CA GLU A 117 5.32 2.54 -18.65
C GLU A 117 6.81 2.86 -18.54
N ASN A 118 7.21 3.85 -17.75
CA ASN A 118 8.59 4.24 -17.51
C ASN A 118 9.22 3.54 -16.29
N ARG A 119 8.47 2.66 -15.60
CA ARG A 119 9.00 1.89 -14.47
C ARG A 119 9.99 0.83 -14.98
N GLN A 120 11.28 1.12 -14.84
CA GLN A 120 12.33 0.15 -15.17
C GLN A 120 12.23 -1.07 -14.25
N GLN A 121 12.01 -2.25 -14.84
CA GLN A 121 12.10 -3.51 -14.12
C GLN A 121 13.53 -3.72 -13.63
N ARG A 122 13.66 -4.07 -12.35
CA ARG A 122 14.96 -4.46 -11.77
C ARG A 122 15.32 -5.87 -12.22
N THR A 123 16.61 -6.16 -12.26
CA THR A 123 17.06 -7.51 -12.60
C THR A 123 16.74 -8.50 -11.47
N PRO A 124 16.47 -9.78 -11.76
CA PRO A 124 16.34 -10.82 -10.74
C PRO A 124 17.55 -10.91 -9.81
N GLU A 125 18.76 -10.65 -10.32
CA GLU A 125 20.01 -10.64 -9.56
C GLU A 125 20.05 -9.51 -8.53
N ASP A 126 19.59 -8.30 -8.89
CA ASP A 126 19.47 -7.18 -7.97
C ASP A 126 18.43 -7.48 -6.87
N MET A 127 17.30 -8.07 -7.26
CA MET A 127 16.24 -8.48 -6.32
C MET A 127 16.73 -9.56 -5.35
N ALA A 128 17.47 -10.56 -5.84
CA ALA A 128 18.02 -11.63 -5.01
C ALA A 128 19.11 -11.11 -4.05
N SER A 129 19.96 -10.20 -4.54
CA SER A 129 20.98 -9.53 -3.73
C SER A 129 20.34 -8.70 -2.61
N GLU A 130 19.31 -7.93 -2.93
CA GLU A 130 18.54 -7.15 -1.97
C GLU A 130 17.85 -8.07 -0.95
N ALA A 131 17.15 -9.12 -1.41
CA ALA A 131 16.49 -10.08 -0.53
C ALA A 131 17.49 -10.76 0.42
N LYS A 132 18.72 -11.04 -0.02
CA LYS A 132 19.77 -11.61 0.84
C LYS A 132 20.21 -10.63 1.94
N VAL A 133 20.38 -9.35 1.61
CA VAL A 133 20.70 -8.29 2.58
C VAL A 133 19.57 -8.14 3.59
N LEU A 134 18.32 -8.08 3.10
CA LEU A 134 17.14 -7.96 3.96
C LEU A 134 16.98 -9.19 4.85
N ARG A 135 17.20 -10.41 4.33
CA ARG A 135 17.10 -11.65 5.09
C ARG A 135 18.05 -11.67 6.28
N ALA A 136 19.28 -11.18 6.12
CA ALA A 136 20.25 -11.09 7.22
C ALA A 136 19.75 -10.21 8.38
N LEU A 137 18.87 -9.24 8.12
CA LEU A 137 18.24 -8.44 9.18
C LEU A 137 17.32 -9.28 10.07
N PHE A 138 16.83 -10.43 9.61
CA PHE A 138 15.91 -11.31 10.32
C PHE A 138 16.57 -12.58 10.90
N GLU A 139 17.83 -12.85 10.60
CA GLU A 139 18.57 -14.01 11.16
C GLU A 139 18.92 -13.83 12.64
N GLN A 140 19.03 -12.59 13.15
CA GLN A 140 19.24 -12.32 14.58
C GLN A 140 17.95 -12.25 15.40
N SER A 141 16.79 -12.47 14.77
CA SER A 141 15.50 -12.47 15.41
C SER A 141 14.92 -13.88 15.33
N GLU A 142 15.42 -14.76 16.20
CA GLU A 142 14.94 -16.15 16.28
C GLU A 142 13.47 -16.26 16.71
N ASP A 143 12.83 -15.16 17.12
CA ASP A 143 11.50 -15.17 17.74
C ASP A 143 10.36 -14.55 16.92
N ILE A 144 10.52 -14.29 15.62
CA ILE A 144 9.42 -13.69 14.83
C ILE A 144 8.41 -14.76 14.37
N TRP A 145 8.85 -16.00 14.21
CA TRP A 145 8.05 -17.10 13.63
C TRP A 145 7.91 -18.30 14.58
N SER A 146 8.34 -18.16 15.84
CA SER A 146 8.19 -19.17 16.89
C SER A 146 6.79 -19.10 17.52
N VAL A 147 5.79 -19.59 16.77
CA VAL A 147 4.49 -20.02 17.30
C VAL A 147 4.22 -21.46 16.92
#